data_AF-A0A651DMC7-F1
#
_entry.id   AF-A0A651DMC7-F1
#
_cell.length_a   1.000
_cell.length_b   1.000
_cell.length_c   1.000
_cell.angle_alpha   90.00
_cell.angle_beta   90.00
_cell.angle_gamma   90.00
#
_symmetry.space_group_name_H-M   'P 1'
#
loop_
_entity.id
_entity.type
_entity.pdbx_description
1 polymer ?
#
loop_
_entity_poly.entity_id
_entity_poly.type
_entity_poly.pdbx_seq_one_letter_code
_entity_poly.pdbx_strand_id
1 'polypeptide(L)'
;MIFLALAIVCSTAIAVIFKLTEGRYDRMALVTVNYAAAVGTASVVLAFDPPGRGLAAEPPLLLLGGGLGVLFVAGFVLFSRAIGVAGISLATATMRLSVAIPFLASWLVWGEVPTVGQALGLGVAATAFLLISRPTPAPPLPSASAPSPPRSPGLEAPTRPLLAFILLALLFLAGGLVDTTLKVFEEEFAAENSRALFLLVVFTVAFVVGSTVVVIRGLRSGRWPSTNVIGWGVLLGLVNYGSAEFMLLALGHIPGTVAFPVNNVAVVALATLLGMSLWREAFGAVHRVGLVLALAALVLFGF
;
A
#
# COMPACT_ATOMS: atom_id res chain seq x y z
N MET A 1 -12.49 3.18 -15.71
CA MET A 1 -12.52 1.78 -15.22
C MET A 1 -11.28 0.97 -15.60
N ILE A 2 -10.79 1.00 -16.85
CA ILE A 2 -9.58 0.24 -17.22
C ILE A 2 -8.34 0.63 -16.41
N PHE A 3 -8.12 1.94 -16.17
CA PHE A 3 -7.00 2.41 -15.34
C PHE A 3 -7.08 1.89 -13.90
N LEU A 4 -8.26 1.90 -13.29
CA LEU A 4 -8.45 1.33 -11.95
C LEU A 4 -8.13 -0.17 -11.92
N ALA A 5 -8.56 -0.93 -12.94
CA ALA A 5 -8.25 -2.35 -13.03
C ALA A 5 -6.73 -2.60 -13.15
N LEU A 6 -6.02 -1.80 -13.95
CA LEU A 6 -4.56 -1.87 -14.06
C LEU A 6 -3.88 -1.48 -12.74
N ALA A 7 -4.35 -0.44 -12.05
CA ALA A 7 -3.86 -0.05 -10.73
C ALA A 7 -4.01 -1.19 -9.71
N ILE A 8 -5.17 -1.86 -9.70
CA ILE A 8 -5.44 -3.03 -8.87
C ILE A 8 -4.46 -4.16 -9.18
N VAL A 9 -4.26 -4.51 -10.45
CA VAL A 9 -3.33 -5.58 -10.86
C VAL A 9 -1.90 -5.25 -10.42
N CYS A 10 -1.43 -4.03 -10.65
CA CYS A 10 -0.12 -3.57 -10.21
C CYS A 10 0.03 -3.60 -8.68
N SER A 11 -0.95 -3.09 -7.94
CA SER A 11 -0.99 -3.13 -6.48
C SER A 11 -1.01 -4.55 -5.91
N THR A 12 -1.75 -5.48 -6.54
CA THR A 12 -1.73 -6.89 -6.16
C THR A 12 -0.37 -7.53 -6.46
N ALA A 13 0.27 -7.19 -7.58
CA ALA A 13 1.62 -7.66 -7.90
C ALA A 13 2.65 -7.21 -6.87
N ILE A 14 2.56 -5.97 -6.35
CA ILE A 14 3.38 -5.48 -5.23
C ILE A 14 3.25 -6.41 -4.01
N ALA A 15 2.01 -6.74 -3.63
CA ALA A 15 1.76 -7.63 -2.49
C ALA A 15 2.35 -9.03 -2.70
N VAL A 16 2.21 -9.57 -3.92
CA VAL A 16 2.78 -10.87 -4.31
C VAL A 16 4.30 -10.85 -4.27
N ILE A 17 4.96 -9.82 -4.82
CA ILE A 17 6.41 -9.68 -4.81
C ILE A 17 6.92 -9.61 -3.37
N PHE A 18 6.25 -8.82 -2.51
CA PHE A 18 6.60 -8.75 -1.10
C PHE A 18 6.47 -10.08 -0.37
N LYS A 19 5.51 -10.92 -0.75
CA LYS A 19 5.35 -12.27 -0.21
C LYS A 19 6.43 -13.22 -0.71
N LEU A 20 6.76 -13.19 -2.00
CA LEU A 20 7.79 -14.05 -2.62
C LEU A 20 9.21 -13.74 -2.12
N THR A 21 9.44 -12.51 -1.68
CA THR A 21 10.72 -12.00 -1.17
C THR A 21 10.82 -12.02 0.35
N GLU A 22 9.74 -12.38 1.05
CA GLU A 22 9.66 -12.38 2.51
C GLU A 22 10.74 -13.28 3.12
N GLY A 23 11.48 -12.76 4.11
CA GLY A 23 12.56 -13.47 4.79
C GLY A 23 13.82 -13.73 3.96
N ARG A 24 13.80 -13.47 2.64
CA ARG A 24 14.93 -13.77 1.72
C ARG A 24 15.85 -12.59 1.47
N TYR A 25 15.33 -11.37 1.53
CA TYR A 25 16.06 -10.15 1.19
C TYR A 25 15.83 -9.05 2.25
N ASP A 26 16.79 -8.12 2.38
CA ASP A 26 16.57 -6.93 3.20
C ASP A 26 15.47 -6.08 2.55
N ARG A 27 14.38 -5.91 3.30
CA ARG A 27 13.17 -5.26 2.79
C ARG A 27 13.37 -3.76 2.54
N MET A 28 14.22 -3.09 3.31
CA MET A 28 14.54 -1.69 3.10
C MET A 28 15.36 -1.50 1.81
N ALA A 29 16.30 -2.40 1.55
CA ALA A 29 17.06 -2.41 0.29
C ALA A 29 16.15 -2.70 -0.91
N LEU A 30 15.25 -3.69 -0.79
CA LEU A 30 14.26 -4.01 -1.82
C LEU A 30 13.40 -2.80 -2.18
N VAL A 31 12.86 -2.10 -1.17
CA VAL A 31 12.04 -0.90 -1.33
C VAL A 31 12.85 0.25 -1.94
N THR A 32 14.13 0.40 -1.56
CA THR A 32 15.01 1.44 -2.10
C THR A 32 15.32 1.20 -3.58
N VAL A 33 15.66 -0.03 -3.98
CA VAL A 33 15.86 -0.38 -5.40
C VAL A 33 14.57 -0.20 -6.20
N ASN A 34 13.42 -0.52 -5.60
CA ASN A 34 12.10 -0.24 -6.18
C ASN A 34 11.94 1.23 -6.54
N TYR A 35 12.30 2.17 -5.66
CA TYR A 35 12.23 3.59 -5.99
C TYR A 35 13.22 3.99 -7.09
N ALA A 36 14.43 3.41 -7.12
CA ALA A 36 15.39 3.66 -8.22
C ALA A 36 14.83 3.22 -9.57
N ALA A 37 14.22 2.02 -9.63
CA ALA A 37 13.61 1.51 -10.85
C ALA A 37 12.33 2.28 -11.23
N ALA A 38 11.57 2.77 -10.25
CA ALA A 38 10.42 3.65 -10.50
C ALA A 38 10.86 5.01 -11.08
N VAL A 39 11.99 5.58 -10.64
CA VAL A 39 12.61 6.77 -11.26
C VAL A 39 12.98 6.49 -12.72
N GLY A 40 13.60 5.35 -13.00
CA GLY A 40 13.90 4.93 -14.38
C GLY A 40 12.64 4.81 -15.23
N THR A 41 11.60 4.15 -14.69
CA THR A 41 10.30 3.98 -15.37
C THR A 41 9.64 5.33 -15.66
N ALA A 42 9.59 6.22 -14.66
CA ALA A 42 9.07 7.58 -14.80
C ALA A 42 9.82 8.37 -15.87
N SER A 43 11.14 8.24 -15.93
CA SER A 43 11.98 8.91 -16.93
C SER A 43 11.70 8.40 -18.34
N VAL A 44 11.48 7.10 -18.51
CA VAL A 44 11.10 6.51 -19.80
C VAL A 44 9.72 6.99 -20.22
N VAL A 45 8.72 6.95 -19.33
CA VAL A 45 7.36 7.43 -19.64
C VAL A 45 7.36 8.90 -20.01
N LEU A 46 8.09 9.73 -19.26
CA LEU A 46 8.25 11.14 -19.55
C LEU A 46 8.84 11.41 -20.95
N ALA A 47 9.72 10.54 -21.44
CA ALA A 47 10.28 10.70 -22.79
C ALA A 47 9.22 10.53 -23.89
N PHE A 48 8.07 9.92 -23.58
CA PHE A 48 6.93 9.79 -24.48
C PHE A 48 5.81 10.81 -24.21
N ASP A 49 5.93 11.64 -23.17
CA ASP A 49 4.95 12.69 -22.90
C ASP A 49 4.97 13.77 -23.99
N PRO A 50 3.82 14.35 -24.36
CA PRO A 50 3.79 15.43 -25.34
C PRO A 50 4.69 16.60 -24.94
N PRO A 51 5.54 17.11 -25.85
CA PRO A 51 6.40 18.24 -25.55
C PRO A 51 5.56 19.45 -25.12
N GLY A 52 5.91 20.05 -23.98
CA GLY A 52 5.23 21.23 -23.43
C GLY A 52 4.46 20.99 -22.12
N ARG A 53 4.21 19.73 -21.71
CA ARG A 53 3.71 19.42 -20.36
C ARG A 53 4.87 19.29 -19.37
N GLY A 54 5.33 20.43 -18.89
CA GLY A 54 6.34 20.50 -17.82
C GLY A 54 5.76 20.19 -16.44
N LEU A 55 6.62 20.33 -15.43
CA LEU A 55 6.19 20.54 -14.07
C LEU A 55 6.38 22.05 -13.84
N ALA A 56 5.29 22.78 -13.59
CA ALA A 56 5.41 24.13 -13.10
C ALA A 56 6.28 24.06 -11.84
N ALA A 57 7.41 24.77 -11.83
CA ALA A 57 8.35 24.75 -10.71
C ALA A 57 7.81 25.56 -9.52
N GLU A 58 6.55 25.31 -9.18
CA GLU A 58 5.82 25.99 -8.13
C GLU A 58 6.11 25.31 -6.79
N PRO A 59 6.44 26.09 -5.74
CA PRO A 59 6.75 25.54 -4.43
C PRO A 59 5.70 24.56 -3.87
N PRO A 60 4.37 24.80 -4.00
CA PRO A 60 3.36 23.86 -3.48
C PRO A 60 3.45 22.47 -4.12
N LEU A 61 3.66 22.39 -5.42
CA LEU A 61 3.75 21.13 -6.16
C LEU A 61 5.02 20.34 -5.81
N LEU A 62 6.15 21.04 -5.70
CA LEU A 62 7.41 20.42 -5.27
C LEU A 62 7.34 19.93 -3.81
N LEU A 63 6.68 20.69 -2.93
CA LEU A 63 6.43 20.26 -1.55
C LEU A 63 5.47 19.07 -1.47
N LEU A 64 4.44 19.04 -2.33
CA LEU A 64 3.50 17.93 -2.42
C LEU A 64 4.20 16.64 -2.86
N GLY A 65 4.97 16.70 -3.96
CA GLY A 65 5.72 15.56 -4.49
C GLY A 65 6.84 15.10 -3.56
N GLY A 66 7.63 16.04 -3.03
CA GLY A 66 8.70 15.73 -2.07
C GLY A 66 8.16 15.17 -0.76
N GLY A 67 7.08 15.74 -0.24
CA GLY A 67 6.37 15.25 0.94
C GLY A 67 5.85 13.83 0.75
N LEU A 68 5.24 13.52 -0.39
CA LEU A 68 4.78 12.17 -0.72
C LEU A 68 5.95 11.18 -0.83
N GLY A 69 7.08 11.58 -1.41
CA GLY A 69 8.29 10.76 -1.50
C GLY A 69 8.86 10.39 -0.12
N VAL A 70 8.91 11.35 0.81
CA VAL A 70 9.26 11.09 2.22
C VAL A 70 8.24 10.16 2.87
N LEU A 71 6.95 10.40 2.62
CA LEU A 71 5.85 9.62 3.20
C LEU A 71 5.85 8.17 2.73
N PHE A 72 6.27 7.87 1.49
CA PHE A 72 6.46 6.50 1.00
C PHE A 72 7.47 5.72 1.85
N VAL A 73 8.63 6.31 2.13
CA VAL A 73 9.65 5.66 2.96
C VAL A 73 9.21 5.60 4.43
N ALA A 74 8.67 6.71 4.95
CA ALA A 74 8.20 6.78 6.33
C ALA A 74 7.07 5.79 6.61
N GLY A 75 6.09 5.70 5.70
CA GLY A 75 4.97 4.76 5.77
C GLY A 75 5.45 3.31 5.78
N PHE A 76 6.43 2.96 4.95
CA PHE A 76 7.05 1.62 5.00
C PHE A 76 7.75 1.34 6.35
N VAL A 77 8.51 2.30 6.88
CA VAL A 77 9.18 2.15 8.18
C VAL A 77 8.17 2.04 9.32
N LEU A 78 7.11 2.85 9.30
CA LEU A 78 6.01 2.80 10.26
C LEU A 78 5.30 1.45 10.19
N PHE A 79 4.99 0.96 8.99
CA PHE A 79 4.38 -0.34 8.79
C PHE A 79 5.25 -1.46 9.36
N SER A 80 6.55 -1.48 9.02
CA SER A 80 7.49 -2.47 9.53
C SER A 80 7.61 -2.45 11.07
N ARG A 81 7.60 -1.27 11.69
CA ARG A 81 7.65 -1.14 13.15
C ARG A 81 6.32 -1.53 13.81
N ALA A 82 5.20 -1.17 13.21
CA ALA A 82 3.87 -1.54 13.68
C ALA A 82 3.70 -3.06 13.69
N ILE A 83 4.16 -3.76 12.64
CA ILE A 83 4.18 -5.24 12.61
C ILE A 83 4.97 -5.79 13.81
N GLY A 84 6.13 -5.20 14.12
CA GLY A 84 6.99 -5.67 15.21
C GLY A 84 6.42 -5.48 16.62
N VAL A 85 5.52 -4.50 16.84
CA VAL A 85 4.97 -4.17 18.17
C VAL A 85 3.51 -4.62 18.34
N ALA A 86 2.72 -4.52 17.27
CA ALA A 86 1.27 -4.78 17.28
C ALA A 86 0.87 -6.04 16.50
N GLY A 87 1.82 -6.68 15.82
CA GLY A 87 1.58 -7.84 14.95
C GLY A 87 1.12 -7.46 13.54
N ILE A 88 1.32 -8.40 12.62
CA ILE A 88 1.01 -8.21 11.19
C ILE A 88 -0.48 -7.99 10.92
N SER A 89 -1.33 -8.67 11.69
CA SER A 89 -2.79 -8.58 11.61
C SER A 89 -3.29 -7.15 11.81
N LEU A 90 -2.94 -6.55 12.95
CA LEU A 90 -3.43 -5.22 13.32
C LEU A 90 -2.81 -4.13 12.44
N ALA A 91 -1.51 -4.20 12.17
CA ALA A 91 -0.85 -3.26 11.26
C ALA A 91 -1.47 -3.28 9.86
N THR A 92 -1.77 -4.46 9.31
CA THR A 92 -2.40 -4.59 8.00
C THR A 92 -3.83 -4.04 8.02
N ALA A 93 -4.64 -4.41 9.01
CA ALA A 93 -6.01 -3.89 9.15
C ALA A 93 -6.02 -2.35 9.22
N THR A 94 -5.15 -1.76 10.05
CA THR A 94 -5.00 -0.31 10.18
C THR A 94 -4.64 0.36 8.87
N MET A 95 -3.69 -0.20 8.12
CA MET A 95 -3.30 0.35 6.82
C MET A 95 -4.44 0.28 5.79
N ARG A 96 -5.26 -0.77 5.82
CA ARG A 96 -6.43 -0.91 4.92
C ARG A 96 -7.58 0.01 5.30
N LEU A 97 -7.81 0.21 6.60
CA LEU A 97 -8.82 1.13 7.11
C LEU A 97 -8.47 2.60 6.83
N SER A 98 -7.19 2.92 6.58
CA SER A 98 -6.77 4.29 6.23
C SER A 98 -7.46 4.87 5.01
N VAL A 99 -8.05 4.01 4.14
CA VAL A 99 -8.87 4.39 2.99
C VAL A 99 -10.06 5.30 3.35
N ALA A 100 -10.48 5.31 4.62
CA ALA A 100 -11.47 6.25 5.12
C ALA A 100 -11.01 7.72 4.98
N ILE A 101 -9.70 8.00 5.10
CA ILE A 101 -9.16 9.37 4.98
C ILE A 101 -9.34 9.93 3.56
N PRO A 102 -8.82 9.31 2.49
CA PRO A 102 -9.01 9.84 1.14
C PRO A 102 -10.47 9.80 0.70
N PHE A 103 -11.27 8.85 1.20
CA PHE A 103 -12.72 8.84 1.00
C PHE A 103 -13.39 10.08 1.59
N LEU A 104 -13.13 10.37 2.88
CA LEU A 104 -13.67 11.55 3.55
C LEU A 104 -13.13 12.85 2.95
N ALA A 105 -11.86 12.88 2.55
CA ALA A 105 -11.29 14.04 1.88
C ALA A 105 -11.99 14.29 0.54
N SER A 106 -12.17 13.24 -0.27
CA SER A 106 -12.91 13.29 -1.55
C SER A 106 -14.31 13.88 -1.38
N TRP A 107 -15.03 13.43 -0.33
CA TRP A 107 -16.35 13.95 -0.03
C TRP A 107 -16.35 15.39 0.51
N LEU A 108 -15.55 15.68 1.54
CA LEU A 108 -15.64 16.93 2.30
C LEU A 108 -14.88 18.10 1.65
N VAL A 109 -13.82 17.82 0.90
CA VAL A 109 -12.96 18.84 0.28
C VAL A 109 -13.38 19.09 -1.17
N TRP A 110 -13.57 18.04 -1.97
CA TRP A 110 -13.91 18.15 -3.39
C TRP A 110 -15.40 17.95 -3.69
N GLY A 111 -16.24 17.77 -2.67
CA GLY A 111 -17.69 17.71 -2.84
C GLY A 111 -18.19 16.45 -3.54
N GLU A 112 -17.40 15.37 -3.58
CA GLU A 112 -17.81 14.09 -4.15
C GLU A 112 -18.77 13.37 -3.19
N VAL A 113 -20.05 13.77 -3.19
CA VAL A 113 -21.05 13.22 -2.27
C VAL A 113 -21.22 11.71 -2.52
N PRO A 114 -20.94 10.84 -1.54
CA PRO A 114 -21.06 9.41 -1.72
C PRO A 114 -22.52 8.98 -1.78
N THR A 115 -22.81 7.99 -2.60
CA THR A 115 -24.11 7.32 -2.59
C THR A 115 -24.29 6.55 -1.27
N VAL A 116 -25.54 6.22 -0.94
CA VAL A 116 -25.83 5.32 0.19
C VAL A 116 -25.14 3.96 -0.01
N GLY A 117 -25.10 3.48 -1.26
CA GLY A 117 -24.38 2.25 -1.64
C GLY A 117 -22.89 2.32 -1.30
N GLN A 118 -22.21 3.40 -1.69
CA GLN A 118 -20.79 3.61 -1.40
C GLN A 118 -20.51 3.73 0.11
N ALA A 119 -21.36 4.43 0.87
CA ALA A 119 -21.21 4.55 2.32
C ALA A 119 -21.38 3.19 3.03
N LEU A 120 -22.39 2.41 2.63
CA LEU A 120 -22.58 1.04 3.13
C LEU A 120 -21.43 0.13 2.71
N GLY A 121 -20.97 0.25 1.47
CA GLY A 121 -19.81 -0.46 0.93
C GLY A 121 -18.55 -0.24 1.76
N LEU A 122 -18.29 1.00 2.20
CA LEU A 122 -17.16 1.31 3.07
C LEU A 122 -17.26 0.62 4.44
N GLY A 123 -18.45 0.58 5.04
CA GLY A 123 -18.69 -0.13 6.30
C GLY A 123 -18.53 -1.65 6.18
N VAL A 124 -19.05 -2.23 5.09
CA VAL A 124 -18.89 -3.66 4.78
C VAL A 124 -17.42 -3.99 4.51
N ALA A 125 -16.70 -3.15 3.76
CA ALA A 125 -15.27 -3.29 3.50
C ALA A 125 -14.43 -3.26 4.78
N ALA A 126 -14.72 -2.33 5.69
CA ALA A 126 -14.05 -2.26 6.99
C ALA A 126 -14.24 -3.56 7.78
N THR A 127 -15.46 -4.11 7.80
CA THR A 127 -15.76 -5.38 8.44
C THR A 127 -15.00 -6.54 7.77
N ALA A 128 -14.99 -6.58 6.44
CA ALA A 128 -14.26 -7.58 5.67
C ALA A 128 -12.76 -7.57 5.99
N PHE A 129 -12.13 -6.39 6.05
CA PHE A 129 -10.72 -6.25 6.39
C PHE A 129 -10.40 -6.74 7.79
N LEU A 130 -11.26 -6.46 8.77
CA LEU A 130 -11.10 -6.97 10.12
C LEU A 130 -11.20 -8.50 10.18
N LEU A 131 -12.09 -9.13 9.41
CA LEU A 131 -12.22 -10.58 9.35
C LEU A 131 -11.03 -11.24 8.64
N ILE A 132 -10.62 -10.71 7.48
CA ILE A 132 -9.49 -11.23 6.70
C ILE A 132 -8.18 -11.09 7.47
N SER A 133 -8.02 -10.01 8.23
CA SER A 133 -6.80 -9.77 9.00
C SER A 133 -6.67 -10.68 10.21
N ARG A 134 -7.69 -11.45 10.63
CA ARG A 134 -7.58 -12.30 11.81
C ARG A 134 -6.52 -13.40 11.63
N PRO A 135 -5.73 -13.74 12.66
CA PRO A 135 -4.84 -14.88 12.61
C PRO A 135 -5.63 -16.18 12.35
N THR A 136 -5.15 -17.01 11.43
CA THR A 136 -5.71 -18.36 11.23
C THR A 136 -5.31 -19.25 12.40
N PRO A 137 -6.26 -19.92 13.10
CA PRO A 137 -5.92 -20.92 14.11
C PRO A 137 -5.17 -22.08 13.45
N ALA A 138 -4.00 -22.45 13.99
CA ALA A 138 -3.28 -23.62 13.53
C ALA A 138 -4.15 -24.88 13.72
N PRO A 139 -4.12 -25.85 12.78
CA PRO A 139 -4.81 -27.13 12.98
C PRO A 139 -4.33 -27.79 14.28
N PRO A 140 -5.21 -28.41 15.08
CA PRO A 140 -4.78 -29.16 16.24
C PRO A 140 -3.85 -30.29 15.79
N LEU A 141 -2.61 -30.28 16.30
CA LEU A 141 -1.67 -31.37 16.10
C LEU A 141 -2.25 -32.65 16.74
N PRO A 142 -2.08 -33.84 16.12
CA PRO A 142 -2.37 -35.09 16.78
C PRO A 142 -1.61 -35.15 18.11
N SER A 143 -2.32 -35.49 19.19
CA SER A 143 -1.75 -35.57 20.54
C SER A 143 -0.61 -36.59 20.57
N ALA A 144 0.62 -36.11 20.50
CA ALA A 144 1.80 -36.84 20.92
C ALA A 144 2.61 -35.90 21.79
N SER A 145 3.16 -36.45 22.87
CA SER A 145 3.96 -35.86 23.94
C SER A 145 5.27 -35.21 23.46
N ALA A 146 5.19 -34.29 22.50
CA ALA A 146 6.28 -33.43 22.08
C ALA A 146 6.21 -32.11 22.87
N PRO A 147 7.36 -31.45 23.13
CA PRO A 147 7.38 -30.11 23.68
C PRO A 147 6.50 -29.21 22.83
N SER A 148 5.61 -28.46 23.47
CA SER A 148 4.73 -27.50 22.81
C SER A 148 5.56 -26.65 21.83
N PRO A 149 5.22 -26.59 20.54
CA PRO A 149 5.85 -25.60 19.66
C PRO A 149 5.59 -24.21 20.26
N PRO A 150 6.50 -23.23 20.08
CA PRO A 150 6.25 -21.87 20.53
C PRO A 150 4.89 -21.42 19.98
N ARG A 151 4.00 -20.98 20.89
CA ARG A 151 2.65 -20.53 20.55
C ARG A 151 2.74 -19.58 19.35
N SER A 152 2.01 -19.89 18.28
CA SER A 152 1.75 -18.91 17.22
C SER A 152 1.19 -17.65 17.87
N PRO A 153 1.67 -16.44 17.50
CA PRO A 153 1.22 -15.22 18.13
C PRO A 153 -0.28 -15.08 17.87
N GLY A 154 -1.08 -15.36 18.89
CA GLY A 154 -2.46 -14.90 18.94
C GLY A 154 -2.45 -13.37 19.02
N LEU A 155 -3.58 -12.76 19.35
CA LEU A 155 -3.62 -11.39 19.82
C LEU A 155 -2.90 -11.32 21.18
N GLU A 156 -1.59 -11.59 21.23
CA GLU A 156 -0.75 -11.27 22.36
C GLU A 156 -0.88 -9.76 22.55
N ALA A 157 -1.31 -9.36 23.74
CA ALA A 157 -1.44 -7.96 24.08
C ALA A 157 -0.11 -7.26 23.72
N PRO A 158 -0.14 -6.10 23.05
CA PRO A 158 1.07 -5.46 22.59
C PRO A 158 2.04 -5.30 23.77
N THR A 159 3.29 -5.72 23.58
CA THR A 159 4.33 -5.63 24.62
C THR A 159 4.54 -4.20 25.12
N ARG A 160 4.18 -3.20 24.30
CA ARG A 160 4.15 -1.78 24.63
C ARG A 160 2.86 -1.14 24.09
N PRO A 161 1.75 -1.11 24.85
CA PRO A 161 0.43 -0.75 24.32
C PRO A 161 0.36 0.69 23.81
N LEU A 162 0.98 1.65 24.52
CA LEU A 162 1.04 3.04 24.07
C LEU A 162 1.84 3.20 22.77
N LEU A 163 3.00 2.55 22.67
CA LEU A 163 3.81 2.60 21.45
C LEU A 163 3.08 1.94 20.27
N ALA A 164 2.42 0.81 20.49
CA ALA A 164 1.60 0.15 19.49
C ALA A 164 0.50 1.09 18.98
N PHE A 165 -0.23 1.72 19.89
CA PHE A 165 -1.27 2.69 19.56
C PHE A 165 -0.73 3.85 18.71
N ILE A 166 0.38 4.47 19.14
CA ILE A 166 1.01 5.58 18.41
C ILE A 166 1.45 5.14 17.01
N LEU A 167 2.13 3.99 16.88
CA LEU A 167 2.60 3.50 15.59
C LEU A 167 1.44 3.18 14.64
N LEU A 168 0.36 2.60 15.15
CA LEU A 168 -0.84 2.32 14.36
C LEU A 168 -1.56 3.60 13.95
N ALA A 169 -1.68 4.59 14.84
CA ALA A 169 -2.26 5.88 14.52
C ALA A 169 -1.44 6.61 13.43
N LEU A 170 -0.11 6.62 13.56
CA LEU A 170 0.77 7.20 12.55
C LEU A 170 0.71 6.43 11.22
N LEU A 171 0.59 5.10 11.26
CA LEU A 171 0.44 4.28 10.07
C LEU A 171 -0.91 4.55 9.37
N PHE A 172 -1.99 4.69 10.12
CA PHE A 172 -3.31 5.06 9.60
C PHE A 172 -3.25 6.42 8.90
N LEU A 173 -2.66 7.42 9.56
CA LEU A 173 -2.48 8.75 8.98
C LEU A 173 -1.58 8.72 7.75
N ALA A 174 -0.45 8.00 7.80
CA ALA A 174 0.48 7.93 6.68
C ALA A 174 -0.16 7.26 5.46
N GLY A 175 -0.88 6.15 5.65
CA GLY A 175 -1.59 5.48 4.56
C GLY A 175 -2.65 6.37 3.91
N GLY A 176 -3.45 7.05 4.73
CA GLY A 176 -4.48 7.96 4.24
C GLY A 176 -3.91 9.20 3.54
N LEU A 177 -2.82 9.76 4.08
CA LEU A 177 -2.14 10.91 3.49
C LEU A 177 -1.52 10.58 2.13
N VAL A 178 -0.98 9.38 1.94
CA VAL A 178 -0.46 8.95 0.62
C VAL A 178 -1.56 9.08 -0.45
N ASP A 179 -2.71 8.48 -0.19
CA ASP A 179 -3.82 8.46 -1.14
C ASP A 179 -4.43 9.86 -1.32
N THR A 180 -4.61 10.62 -0.23
CA THR A 180 -5.10 12.00 -0.30
C THR A 180 -4.15 12.90 -1.07
N THR A 181 -2.82 12.73 -0.93
CA THR A 181 -1.85 13.52 -1.70
C THR A 181 -1.93 13.21 -3.19
N LEU A 182 -2.16 11.96 -3.58
CA LEU A 182 -2.45 11.62 -4.98
C LEU A 182 -3.73 12.30 -5.48
N LYS A 183 -4.78 12.36 -4.64
CA LYS A 183 -6.01 13.09 -4.96
C LYS A 183 -5.79 14.59 -5.13
N VAL A 184 -5.05 15.22 -4.21
CA VAL A 184 -4.69 16.64 -4.30
C VAL A 184 -3.94 16.93 -5.59
N PHE A 185 -2.98 16.09 -5.96
CA PHE A 185 -2.25 16.28 -7.22
C PHE A 185 -3.20 16.20 -8.43
N GLU A 186 -4.07 15.20 -8.47
CA GLU A 186 -4.97 15.01 -9.61
C GLU A 186 -5.99 16.15 -9.76
N GLU A 187 -6.56 16.64 -8.66
CA GLU A 187 -7.58 17.71 -8.68
C GLU A 187 -6.98 19.10 -8.92
N GLU A 188 -5.86 19.41 -8.26
CA GLU A 188 -5.34 20.79 -8.22
C GLU A 188 -4.23 21.05 -9.25
N PHE A 189 -3.52 20.01 -9.72
CA PHE A 189 -2.28 20.20 -10.50
C PHE A 189 -2.23 19.41 -11.81
N ALA A 190 -2.92 18.26 -11.95
CA ALA A 190 -2.74 17.37 -13.09
C ALA A 190 -3.26 17.92 -14.45
N ALA A 191 -4.10 18.97 -14.42
CA ALA A 191 -4.57 19.62 -15.65
C ALA A 191 -3.42 20.28 -16.44
N GLU A 192 -2.48 20.90 -15.73
CA GLU A 192 -1.38 21.68 -16.30
C GLU A 192 -0.02 20.98 -16.18
N ASN A 193 0.08 19.95 -15.33
CA ASN A 193 1.34 19.29 -15.00
C ASN A 193 1.38 17.83 -15.46
N SER A 194 2.56 17.34 -15.86
CA SER A 194 2.75 15.92 -16.17
C SER A 194 2.67 15.05 -14.91
N ARG A 195 1.83 14.01 -14.96
CA ARG A 195 1.78 12.92 -13.96
C ARG A 195 3.13 12.23 -13.84
N ALA A 196 3.81 11.97 -14.97
CA ALA A 196 5.10 11.30 -14.99
C ALA A 196 6.18 12.14 -14.30
N LEU A 197 6.20 13.46 -14.52
CA LEU A 197 7.11 14.36 -13.80
C LEU A 197 6.82 14.42 -12.30
N PHE A 198 5.55 14.48 -11.89
CA PHE A 198 5.19 14.44 -10.48
C PHE A 198 5.68 13.16 -9.81
N LEU A 199 5.39 12.00 -10.43
CA LEU A 199 5.87 10.70 -9.93
C LEU A 199 7.39 10.59 -9.97
N LEU A 200 8.07 11.18 -10.96
CA LEU A 200 9.53 11.26 -11.00
C LEU A 200 10.08 11.97 -9.76
N VAL A 201 9.52 13.12 -9.37
CA VAL A 201 9.91 13.84 -8.15
C VAL A 201 9.67 12.98 -6.91
N VAL A 202 8.46 12.38 -6.79
CA VAL A 202 8.07 11.53 -5.66
C VAL A 202 9.06 10.37 -5.49
N PHE A 203 9.31 9.60 -6.55
CA PHE A 203 10.18 8.43 -6.51
C PHE A 203 11.66 8.82 -6.36
N THR A 204 12.08 9.98 -6.88
CA THR A 204 13.45 10.47 -6.67
C THR A 204 13.69 10.80 -5.20
N VAL A 205 12.77 11.53 -4.56
CA VAL A 205 12.88 11.83 -3.13
C VAL A 205 12.82 10.56 -2.30
N ALA A 206 11.90 9.64 -2.61
CA ALA A 206 11.83 8.34 -1.93
C ALA A 206 13.13 7.52 -2.08
N PHE A 207 13.75 7.53 -3.27
CA PHE A 207 15.02 6.88 -3.52
C PHE A 207 16.17 7.51 -2.72
N VAL A 208 16.26 8.83 -2.67
CA VAL A 208 17.30 9.55 -1.90
C VAL A 208 17.15 9.26 -0.40
N VAL A 209 15.94 9.36 0.13
CA VAL A 209 15.66 9.07 1.55
C VAL A 209 15.94 7.60 1.86
N GLY A 210 15.46 6.68 1.01
CA GLY A 210 15.68 5.24 1.17
C GLY A 210 17.16 4.86 1.14
N SER A 211 17.91 5.41 0.18
CA SER A 211 19.36 5.21 0.05
C SER A 211 20.10 5.74 1.26
N THR A 212 19.70 6.91 1.78
CA THR A 212 20.28 7.49 3.00
C THR A 212 20.12 6.53 4.19
N VAL A 213 18.93 5.95 4.37
CA VAL A 213 18.68 4.95 5.43
C VAL A 213 19.53 3.70 5.24
N VAL A 214 19.64 3.18 4.01
CA VAL A 214 20.46 1.99 3.70
C VAL A 214 21.94 2.26 3.97
N VAL A 215 22.47 3.39 3.51
CA VAL A 215 23.87 3.79 3.71
C VAL A 215 24.17 3.97 5.20
N ILE A 216 23.33 4.67 5.97
CA ILE A 216 23.53 4.84 7.42
C ILE A 216 23.54 3.48 8.12
N ARG A 217 22.64 2.55 7.76
CA ARG A 217 22.62 1.19 8.33
C ARG A 217 23.88 0.41 7.96
N GLY A 218 24.33 0.50 6.70
CA GLY A 218 25.56 -0.13 6.22
C GLY A 218 26.80 0.37 6.96
N LEU A 219 26.94 1.69 7.11
CA LEU A 219 28.06 2.31 7.83
C LEU A 219 28.08 1.97 9.32
N ARG A 220 26.91 1.90 9.98
CA ARG A 220 26.84 1.60 11.42
C ARG A 220 26.99 0.13 11.77
N SER A 221 26.52 -0.77 10.90
CA SER A 221 26.47 -2.21 11.20
C SER A 221 27.48 -3.05 10.42
N GLY A 222 28.13 -2.48 9.41
CA GLY A 222 28.99 -3.20 8.45
C GLY A 222 28.24 -4.14 7.51
N ARG A 223 26.91 -4.27 7.65
CA ARG A 223 26.08 -5.17 6.85
C ARG A 223 25.46 -4.44 5.68
N TRP A 224 26.00 -4.65 4.50
CA TRP A 224 25.46 -4.12 3.26
C TRP A 224 24.44 -5.08 2.63
N PRO A 225 23.40 -4.56 1.95
CA PRO A 225 22.44 -5.41 1.25
C PRO A 225 23.11 -6.22 0.14
N SER A 226 22.65 -7.46 -0.04
CA SER A 226 23.08 -8.29 -1.17
C SER A 226 22.58 -7.72 -2.50
N THR A 227 23.39 -7.78 -3.54
CA THR A 227 23.03 -7.43 -4.92
C THR A 227 21.92 -8.31 -5.49
N ASN A 228 21.67 -9.49 -4.92
CA ASN A 228 20.60 -10.39 -5.32
C ASN A 228 19.20 -9.78 -5.15
N VAL A 229 19.07 -8.68 -4.40
CA VAL A 229 17.82 -7.92 -4.26
C VAL A 229 17.46 -7.10 -5.50
N ILE A 230 18.43 -6.82 -6.39
CA ILE A 230 18.26 -5.87 -7.48
C ILE A 230 17.15 -6.30 -8.45
N GLY A 231 17.13 -7.57 -8.87
CA GLY A 231 16.13 -8.07 -9.82
C GLY A 231 14.70 -7.94 -9.28
N TRP A 232 14.46 -8.34 -8.03
CA TRP A 232 13.17 -8.17 -7.37
C TRP A 232 12.82 -6.70 -7.13
N GLY A 233 13.81 -5.89 -6.80
CA GLY A 233 13.64 -4.45 -6.62
C GLY A 233 13.23 -3.76 -7.92
N VAL A 234 13.82 -4.12 -9.05
CA VAL A 234 13.46 -3.58 -10.38
C VAL A 234 12.04 -3.98 -10.76
N LEU A 235 11.68 -5.26 -10.59
CA LEU A 235 10.32 -5.73 -10.87
C LEU A 235 9.30 -5.01 -9.98
N LEU A 236 9.61 -4.86 -8.69
CA LEU A 236 8.78 -4.12 -7.75
C LEU A 236 8.64 -2.65 -8.17
N GLY A 237 9.72 -2.01 -8.60
CA GLY A 237 9.74 -0.63 -9.13
C GLY A 237 8.79 -0.42 -10.30
N LEU A 238 8.82 -1.33 -11.27
CA LEU A 238 7.98 -1.26 -12.46
C LEU A 238 6.49 -1.33 -12.09
N VAL A 239 6.10 -2.32 -11.27
CA VAL A 239 4.69 -2.46 -10.87
C VAL A 239 4.27 -1.37 -9.89
N ASN A 240 5.17 -0.84 -9.07
CA ASN A 240 4.88 0.24 -8.14
C ASN A 240 4.66 1.58 -8.86
N TYR A 241 5.49 1.90 -9.85
CA TYR A 241 5.25 3.05 -10.73
C TYR A 241 3.91 2.91 -11.45
N GLY A 242 3.65 1.75 -12.08
CA GLY A 242 2.37 1.49 -12.74
C GLY A 242 1.18 1.62 -11.79
N SER A 243 1.29 1.13 -10.55
CA SER A 243 0.24 1.28 -9.55
C SER A 243 -0.08 2.75 -9.26
N ALA A 244 0.93 3.61 -9.09
CA ALA A 244 0.73 5.02 -8.80
C ALA A 244 0.18 5.78 -10.02
N GLU A 245 0.74 5.54 -11.21
CA GLU A 245 0.31 6.19 -12.45
C GLU A 245 -1.12 5.81 -12.84
N PHE A 246 -1.45 4.53 -12.84
CA PHE A 246 -2.81 4.08 -13.18
C PHE A 246 -3.83 4.53 -12.13
N MET A 247 -3.42 4.72 -10.88
CA MET A 247 -4.29 5.31 -9.86
C MET A 247 -4.58 6.78 -10.16
N LEU A 248 -3.57 7.60 -10.49
CA LEU A 248 -3.78 8.99 -10.91
C LEU A 248 -4.68 9.06 -12.15
N LEU A 249 -4.42 8.24 -13.16
CA LEU A 249 -5.27 8.14 -14.35
C LEU A 249 -6.71 7.72 -14.03
N ALA A 250 -6.90 6.85 -13.04
CA ALA A 250 -8.23 6.47 -12.57
C ALA A 250 -8.94 7.66 -11.90
N LEU A 251 -8.27 8.38 -11.01
CA LEU A 251 -8.83 9.53 -10.30
C LEU A 251 -9.29 10.65 -11.24
N GLY A 252 -8.65 10.81 -12.40
CA GLY A 252 -9.11 11.75 -13.44
C GLY A 252 -10.41 11.34 -14.15
N HIS A 253 -10.93 10.14 -13.92
CA HIS A 253 -12.14 9.61 -14.58
C HIS A 253 -13.22 9.14 -13.63
N ILE A 254 -12.88 8.87 -12.36
CA ILE A 254 -13.82 8.34 -11.37
C ILE A 254 -13.62 9.04 -10.01
N PRO A 255 -14.70 9.25 -9.24
CA PRO A 255 -14.61 9.85 -7.92
C PRO A 255 -13.65 9.09 -7.01
N GLY A 256 -12.87 9.83 -6.21
CA GLY A 256 -12.05 9.28 -5.13
C GLY A 256 -12.87 8.49 -4.10
N THR A 257 -14.13 8.87 -3.86
CA THR A 257 -15.06 8.08 -3.01
C THR A 257 -15.32 6.66 -3.52
N VAL A 258 -15.04 6.38 -4.80
CA VAL A 258 -15.12 5.04 -5.41
C VAL A 258 -13.73 4.46 -5.63
N ALA A 259 -12.82 5.23 -6.22
CA ALA A 259 -11.51 4.75 -6.65
C ALA A 259 -10.69 4.17 -5.50
N PHE A 260 -10.58 4.88 -4.37
CA PHE A 260 -9.75 4.44 -3.24
C PHE A 260 -10.33 3.18 -2.57
N PRO A 261 -11.62 3.13 -2.17
CA PRO A 261 -12.18 1.93 -1.56
C PRO A 261 -12.16 0.72 -2.49
N VAL A 262 -12.54 0.89 -3.76
CA VAL A 262 -12.54 -0.22 -4.74
C VAL A 262 -11.13 -0.76 -4.94
N ASN A 263 -10.12 0.10 -5.13
CA ASN A 263 -8.74 -0.34 -5.26
C ASN A 263 -8.30 -1.14 -4.03
N ASN A 264 -8.54 -0.59 -2.83
CA ASN A 264 -8.08 -1.20 -1.59
C ASN A 264 -8.73 -2.57 -1.33
N VAL A 265 -10.06 -2.65 -1.51
CA VAL A 265 -10.82 -3.89 -1.32
C VAL A 265 -10.47 -4.94 -2.38
N ALA A 266 -10.37 -4.55 -3.65
CA ALA A 266 -10.03 -5.48 -4.73
C ALA A 266 -8.63 -6.05 -4.56
N VAL A 267 -7.64 -5.23 -4.18
CA VAL A 267 -6.27 -5.69 -3.94
C VAL A 267 -6.23 -6.72 -2.81
N VAL A 268 -6.95 -6.47 -1.71
CA VAL A 268 -7.05 -7.45 -0.60
C VAL A 268 -7.72 -8.73 -1.05
N ALA A 269 -8.88 -8.64 -1.72
CA ALA A 269 -9.62 -9.80 -2.18
C ALA A 269 -8.79 -10.66 -3.16
N LEU A 270 -8.13 -10.05 -4.13
CA LEU A 270 -7.26 -10.74 -5.08
C LEU A 270 -6.03 -11.33 -4.40
N ALA A 271 -5.37 -10.62 -3.49
CA ALA A 271 -4.24 -11.16 -2.74
C ALA A 271 -4.65 -12.37 -1.90
N THR A 272 -5.84 -12.35 -1.28
CA THR A 272 -6.39 -13.51 -0.56
C THR A 272 -6.66 -14.68 -1.50
N LEU A 273 -7.31 -14.45 -2.66
CA LEU A 273 -7.57 -15.48 -3.66
C LEU A 273 -6.28 -16.11 -4.21
N LEU A 274 -5.25 -15.30 -4.47
CA LEU A 274 -3.93 -15.77 -4.88
C LEU A 274 -3.24 -16.56 -3.76
N GLY A 275 -3.34 -16.12 -2.51
CA GLY A 275 -2.90 -16.86 -1.31
C GLY A 275 -3.50 -18.27 -1.25
N MET A 276 -4.82 -18.36 -1.45
CA MET A 276 -5.57 -19.62 -1.49
C MET A 276 -5.12 -20.54 -2.63
N SER A 277 -4.91 -20.00 -3.82
CA SER A 277 -4.68 -20.80 -5.03
C SER A 277 -3.21 -21.15 -5.26
N LEU A 278 -2.31 -20.17 -5.20
CA LEU A 278 -0.88 -20.38 -5.47
C LEU A 278 -0.13 -20.97 -4.27
N TRP A 279 -0.41 -20.49 -3.06
CA TRP A 279 0.27 -20.94 -1.84
C TRP A 279 -0.52 -21.99 -1.06
N ARG A 280 -1.72 -22.35 -1.52
CA ARG A 280 -2.61 -23.34 -0.87
C ARG A 280 -2.82 -23.05 0.61
N GLU A 281 -2.88 -21.76 0.95
CA GLU A 281 -3.07 -21.34 2.33
C GLU A 281 -4.43 -21.84 2.84
N ALA A 282 -4.42 -22.48 4.01
CA ALA A 282 -5.63 -22.94 4.65
C ALA A 282 -6.36 -21.73 5.25
N PHE A 283 -7.44 -21.30 4.61
CA PHE A 283 -8.30 -20.25 5.14
C PHE A 283 -9.49 -20.85 5.87
N GLY A 284 -9.68 -20.39 7.11
CA GLY A 284 -10.83 -20.76 7.92
C GLY A 284 -12.14 -20.20 7.38
N ALA A 285 -13.26 -20.59 8.00
CA ALA A 285 -14.58 -20.06 7.65
C ALA A 285 -14.64 -18.53 7.76
N VAL A 286 -13.96 -17.95 8.75
CA VAL A 286 -13.94 -16.49 9.00
C VAL A 286 -13.32 -15.72 7.83
N HIS A 287 -12.19 -16.16 7.30
CA HIS A 287 -11.54 -15.52 6.15
C HIS A 287 -12.37 -15.64 4.87
N ARG A 288 -13.07 -16.77 4.68
CA ARG A 288 -13.99 -16.93 3.55
C ARG A 288 -15.19 -15.98 3.65
N VAL A 289 -15.76 -15.82 4.84
CA VAL A 289 -16.81 -14.82 5.09
C VAL A 289 -16.27 -13.41 4.80
N GLY A 290 -15.06 -13.09 5.30
CA GLY A 290 -14.40 -11.83 4.99
C GLY A 290 -14.24 -11.58 3.49
N LEU A 291 -13.84 -12.59 2.72
CA LEU A 291 -13.73 -12.50 1.26
C LEU A 291 -15.09 -12.27 0.60
N VAL A 292 -16.14 -12.97 1.02
CA VAL A 292 -17.51 -12.76 0.51
C VAL A 292 -17.98 -11.33 0.80
N LEU A 293 -17.73 -10.82 2.01
CA LEU A 293 -18.05 -9.43 2.35
C LEU A 293 -17.24 -8.42 1.53
N ALA A 294 -15.96 -8.69 1.26
CA ALA A 294 -15.14 -7.84 0.39
C ALA A 294 -15.74 -7.77 -1.03
N LEU A 295 -16.16 -8.90 -1.60
CA LEU A 295 -16.82 -8.93 -2.90
C LEU A 295 -18.18 -8.20 -2.88
N ALA A 296 -18.95 -8.34 -1.81
CA ALA A 296 -20.20 -7.61 -1.63
C ALA A 296 -19.96 -6.10 -1.53
N ALA A 297 -18.91 -5.65 -0.85
CA ALA A 297 -18.52 -4.24 -0.78
C ALA A 297 -18.16 -3.69 -2.17
N LEU A 298 -17.43 -4.46 -3.00
CA LEU A 298 -17.12 -4.06 -4.38
C LEU A 298 -18.37 -3.83 -5.23
N VAL A 299 -19.39 -4.68 -5.04
CA VAL A 299 -20.69 -4.53 -5.70
C VAL A 299 -21.41 -3.26 -5.20
N LEU A 300 -21.38 -3.00 -3.89
CA LEU A 300 -21.99 -1.81 -3.29
C LEU A 300 -21.36 -0.50 -3.76
N PHE A 301 -20.06 -0.46 -4.03
CA PHE A 301 -19.41 0.73 -4.59
C PHE A 301 -19.86 1.07 -6.03
N GLY A 302 -20.46 0.11 -6.73
CA GLY A 302 -21.03 0.31 -8.06
C GLY A 302 -22.45 0.90 -8.07
N PHE A 303 -23.09 1.04 -6.90
CA PHE A 303 -24.43 1.61 -6.72
C PHE A 303 -24.37 2.96 -5.98
#